data_AF-A0A533YH34-F1
#
_entry.id   AF-A0A533YH34-F1
#
_cell.length_a   1.000
_cell.length_b   1.000
_cell.length_c   1.000
_cell.angle_alpha   90.00
_cell.angle_beta   90.00
_cell.angle_gamma   90.00
#
_symmetry.space_group_name_H-M   'P 1'
#
loop_
_entity.id
_entity.type
_entity.pdbx_description
1 polymer ?
#
loop_
_entity_poly.entity_id
_entity_poly.type
_entity_poly.pdbx_seq_one_letter_code
_entity_poly.pdbx_strand_id
1 'polypeptide(L)'
;MSRNARLIVIGGAAILVIGGTVLVKVIGHSSSDDMRRLNAPLVQTEPVRRDTVLYQLKFTGDVIPIQQATIIAKVGGTLERVFVDMGTQVKEDQILALIDTVELSQQYQQMSASYTNARINYDRTK
;
A
#
# COMPACT_ATOMS: atom_id res chain seq x y z
N MET A 1 93.13 -39.38 -55.86
CA MET A 1 92.76 -38.22 -56.70
C MET A 1 91.23 -38.27 -56.80
N SER A 2 90.40 -37.34 -56.31
CA SER A 2 90.46 -35.87 -56.28
C SER A 2 90.03 -35.30 -54.91
N ARG A 3 90.82 -34.36 -54.36
CA ARG A 3 90.59 -33.68 -53.07
C ARG A 3 89.27 -32.87 -53.02
N ASN A 4 88.60 -32.76 -54.16
CA ASN A 4 87.49 -31.84 -54.41
C ASN A 4 86.12 -32.48 -54.06
N ALA A 5 86.03 -33.81 -54.10
CA ALA A 5 84.79 -34.54 -53.75
C ALA A 5 84.46 -34.45 -52.25
N ARG A 6 85.48 -34.41 -51.38
CA ARG A 6 85.30 -34.27 -49.93
C ARG A 6 84.79 -32.89 -49.53
N LEU A 7 85.16 -31.84 -50.26
CA LEU A 7 84.70 -30.46 -50.00
C LEU A 7 83.22 -30.27 -50.36
N ILE A 8 82.74 -30.90 -51.43
CA ILE A 8 81.33 -30.83 -51.84
C ILE A 8 80.41 -31.54 -50.82
N VAL A 9 80.86 -32.69 -50.29
CA VAL A 9 80.08 -33.44 -49.28
C VAL A 9 80.00 -32.69 -47.95
N ILE A 10 81.09 -32.05 -47.50
CA ILE A 10 81.10 -31.24 -46.27
C ILE A 10 80.22 -29.98 -46.44
N GLY A 11 80.27 -29.33 -47.61
CA GLY A 11 79.41 -28.18 -47.92
C GLY A 11 77.92 -28.53 -47.93
N GLY A 12 77.56 -29.68 -48.52
CA GLY A 12 76.17 -30.16 -48.53
C GLY A 12 75.63 -30.48 -47.12
N ALA A 13 76.46 -31.07 -46.26
CA ALA A 13 76.08 -31.38 -44.88
C ALA A 13 75.84 -30.10 -44.04
N ALA A 14 76.66 -29.07 -44.22
CA ALA A 14 76.50 -27.80 -43.50
C ALA A 14 75.19 -27.08 -43.86
N ILE A 15 74.79 -27.10 -45.14
CA ILE A 15 73.55 -26.47 -45.62
C ILE A 15 72.31 -27.20 -45.06
N LEU A 16 72.36 -28.54 -44.96
CA LEU A 16 71.27 -29.32 -44.36
C LEU A 16 71.08 -29.04 -42.86
N VAL A 17 72.17 -28.87 -42.11
CA VAL A 17 72.10 -28.58 -40.66
C VAL A 17 71.57 -27.17 -40.39
N ILE A 18 72.02 -26.18 -41.18
CA ILE A 18 71.54 -24.79 -41.06
C ILE A 18 70.07 -24.71 -41.50
N GLY A 19 69.68 -25.37 -42.59
CA GLY A 19 68.30 -25.43 -43.05
C GLY A 19 67.37 -26.10 -42.02
N GLY A 20 67.81 -27.20 -41.42
CA GLY A 20 67.04 -27.90 -40.38
C GLY A 20 66.83 -27.08 -39.12
N THR A 21 67.86 -26.36 -38.64
CA THR A 21 67.76 -25.53 -37.42
C THR A 21 66.85 -24.31 -37.62
N VAL A 22 66.87 -23.68 -38.80
CA VAL A 22 65.95 -22.58 -39.13
C VAL A 22 64.51 -23.08 -39.21
N LEU A 23 64.28 -24.26 -39.82
CA LEU A 23 62.94 -24.84 -39.94
C LEU A 23 62.33 -25.15 -38.56
N VAL A 24 63.12 -25.69 -37.63
CA VAL A 24 62.67 -25.98 -36.25
C VAL A 24 62.30 -24.69 -35.50
N LYS A 25 63.05 -23.61 -35.69
CA LYS A 25 62.78 -22.34 -34.98
C LYS A 25 61.59 -21.56 -35.57
N VAL A 26 61.32 -21.69 -36.86
CA VAL A 26 60.17 -21.07 -37.53
C VAL A 26 58.86 -21.82 -37.23
N ILE A 27 58.89 -23.15 -37.16
CA ILE A 27 57.72 -23.96 -36.76
C ILE A 27 57.47 -23.85 -35.24
N GLY A 28 58.52 -23.60 -34.45
CA GLY A 28 58.45 -23.45 -33.00
C GLY A 28 58.00 -22.08 -32.48
N HIS A 29 57.62 -21.12 -33.33
CA HIS A 29 57.01 -19.87 -32.87
C HIS A 29 55.52 -20.06 -32.54
N SER A 30 55.24 -20.97 -31.60
CA SER A 30 53.93 -21.00 -30.92
C SER A 30 53.92 -19.83 -29.96
N SER A 31 53.33 -18.71 -30.41
CA SER A 31 52.99 -17.58 -29.58
C SER A 31 52.30 -18.09 -28.32
N SER A 32 52.96 -17.92 -27.18
CA SER A 32 52.38 -18.07 -25.85
C SER A 32 51.37 -16.94 -25.64
N ASP A 33 50.21 -17.05 -26.29
CA ASP A 33 49.01 -16.32 -25.89
C ASP A 33 48.41 -17.12 -24.73
N ASP A 34 49.16 -17.15 -23.62
CA ASP A 34 48.75 -17.76 -22.37
C ASP A 34 47.56 -16.95 -21.87
N MET A 35 46.39 -17.45 -22.28
CA MET A 35 45.12 -17.36 -21.60
C MET A 35 45.30 -16.98 -20.13
N ARG A 36 45.27 -15.68 -19.85
CA ARG A 36 44.75 -15.19 -18.57
C ARG A 36 43.31 -15.66 -18.54
N ARG A 37 43.09 -16.88 -18.05
CA ARG A 37 41.84 -17.23 -17.41
C ARG A 37 41.72 -16.24 -16.26
N LEU A 38 41.03 -15.13 -16.53
CA LEU A 38 40.44 -14.34 -15.47
C LEU A 38 39.65 -15.36 -14.66
N ASN A 39 40.10 -15.64 -13.44
CA ASN A 39 39.27 -16.26 -12.43
C ASN A 39 38.12 -15.28 -12.19
N ALA A 40 37.11 -15.33 -13.08
CA ALA A 40 35.86 -14.66 -12.87
C ALA A 40 35.28 -15.28 -11.60
N PRO A 41 34.95 -14.48 -10.57
CA PRO A 41 34.42 -15.01 -9.34
C PRO A 41 33.17 -15.84 -9.64
N LEU A 42 33.08 -17.02 -9.05
CA LEU A 42 31.93 -17.89 -9.21
C LEU A 42 30.73 -17.20 -8.55
N VAL A 43 29.78 -16.75 -9.39
CA VAL A 43 28.56 -16.08 -8.95
C VAL A 43 27.36 -16.97 -9.26
N GLN A 44 26.45 -17.06 -8.30
CA GLN A 44 25.16 -17.69 -8.51
C GLN A 44 24.20 -16.65 -9.06
N THR A 45 23.60 -16.93 -10.22
CA THR A 45 22.60 -16.08 -10.84
C THR A 45 21.24 -16.79 -10.88
N GLU A 46 20.18 -16.00 -10.82
CA GLU A 46 18.81 -16.49 -10.98
C GLU A 46 18.11 -15.68 -12.08
N PRO A 47 17.33 -16.32 -12.98
CA PRO A 47 16.66 -15.59 -14.05
C PRO A 47 15.57 -14.67 -13.51
N VAL A 48 15.59 -13.41 -13.94
CA VAL A 48 14.56 -12.43 -13.58
C VAL A 48 13.23 -12.88 -14.18
N ARG A 49 12.21 -13.04 -13.32
CA ARG A 49 10.83 -13.31 -13.72
C ARG A 49 10.00 -12.05 -13.52
N ARG A 50 9.14 -11.75 -14.49
CA ARG A 50 8.12 -10.71 -14.33
C ARG A 50 6.93 -11.33 -13.60
N ASP A 51 6.59 -10.76 -12.47
CA ASP A 51 5.39 -11.10 -11.72
C ASP A 51 4.66 -9.81 -11.31
N THR A 52 3.38 -9.95 -10.98
CA THR A 52 2.56 -8.82 -10.56
C THR A 52 2.66 -8.66 -9.04
N VAL A 53 3.28 -7.56 -8.59
CA VAL A 53 3.36 -7.23 -7.16
C VAL A 53 2.13 -6.41 -6.77
N LEU A 54 1.30 -6.96 -5.90
CA LEU A 54 0.16 -6.24 -5.33
C LEU A 54 0.61 -5.48 -4.08
N TYR A 55 0.60 -4.15 -4.16
CA TYR A 55 0.80 -3.28 -3.00
C TYR A 55 -0.54 -3.03 -2.29
N GLN A 56 -0.76 -3.70 -1.17
CA GLN A 56 -1.95 -3.49 -0.34
C GLN A 56 -1.61 -2.67 0.90
N LEU A 57 -2.25 -1.51 1.06
CA LEU A 57 -2.24 -0.77 2.31
C LEU A 57 -3.42 -1.23 3.16
N LYS A 58 -3.15 -1.56 4.43
CA LYS A 58 -4.18 -1.90 5.41
C LYS A 58 -4.30 -0.75 6.39
N PHE A 59 -5.51 -0.22 6.50
CA PHE A 59 -5.84 0.81 7.47
C PHE A 59 -6.76 0.21 8.53
N THR A 60 -6.51 0.61 9.77
CA THR A 60 -7.43 0.35 10.87
C THR A 60 -8.22 1.63 11.10
N GLY A 61 -9.51 1.50 11.36
CA GLY A 61 -10.39 2.63 11.66
C GLY A 61 -11.60 2.15 12.43
N ASP A 62 -12.22 3.07 13.15
CA ASP A 62 -13.41 2.80 13.93
C ASP A 62 -14.67 3.00 13.10
N VAL A 63 -15.66 2.13 13.31
CA VAL A 63 -16.97 2.26 12.68
C VAL A 63 -17.81 3.19 13.54
N ILE A 64 -18.17 4.35 12.98
CA ILE A 64 -19.04 5.33 13.63
C ILE A 64 -20.42 5.37 12.95
N PRO A 65 -21.49 5.68 13.69
CA PRO A 65 -22.81 5.85 13.10
C PRO A 65 -22.83 7.05 12.15
N ILE A 66 -23.60 6.95 11.06
CA ILE A 66 -23.79 8.07 10.11
C ILE A 66 -24.52 9.22 10.79
N GLN A 67 -25.50 8.91 11.65
CA GLN A 67 -26.28 9.86 12.42
C GLN A 67 -26.48 9.33 13.84
N GLN A 68 -26.34 10.21 14.83
CA GLN A 68 -26.55 9.91 16.23
C GLN A 68 -27.35 11.03 16.86
N ALA A 69 -28.42 10.68 17.57
CA ALA A 69 -29.27 11.63 18.28
C ALA A 69 -29.39 11.20 19.75
N THR A 70 -29.08 12.12 20.66
CA THR A 70 -29.32 11.94 22.09
C THR A 70 -30.68 12.50 22.43
N ILE A 71 -31.63 11.65 22.78
CA ILE A 71 -32.99 12.06 23.12
C ILE A 71 -33.06 12.43 24.60
N ILE A 72 -33.45 13.67 24.88
CA ILE A 72 -33.67 14.18 26.24
C ILE A 72 -35.05 14.82 26.34
N ALA A 73 -35.67 14.74 27.50
CA ALA A 73 -36.93 15.41 27.78
C ALA A 73 -36.74 16.92 27.79
N LYS A 74 -37.65 17.67 27.13
CA LYS A 74 -37.64 19.14 27.12
C LYS A 74 -38.17 19.75 28.42
N VAL A 75 -39.01 19.01 29.13
CA VAL A 75 -39.65 19.43 30.38
C VAL A 75 -39.36 18.39 31.45
N GLY A 76 -39.23 18.85 32.69
CA GLY A 76 -39.17 17.96 33.85
C GLY A 76 -40.55 17.37 34.13
N GLY A 77 -40.60 16.10 34.50
CA GLY A 77 -41.83 15.39 34.82
C GLY A 77 -41.56 13.90 35.01
N THR A 78 -42.56 13.18 35.51
CA THR A 78 -42.50 11.73 35.67
C THR A 78 -42.86 11.06 34.34
N LEU A 79 -42.24 9.93 34.01
CA LEU A 79 -42.64 9.13 32.85
C LEU A 79 -44.01 8.50 33.10
N GLU A 80 -44.98 8.80 32.24
CA GLU A 80 -46.32 8.18 32.27
C GLU A 80 -46.31 6.84 31.54
N ARG A 81 -45.69 6.80 30.35
CA ARG A 81 -45.61 5.58 29.52
C ARG A 81 -44.39 5.58 28.62
N VAL A 82 -43.84 4.39 28.36
CA VAL A 82 -42.79 4.16 27.35
C VAL A 82 -43.35 3.23 26.27
N PHE A 83 -43.14 3.58 25.00
CA PHE A 83 -43.71 2.87 23.85
C PHE A 83 -42.69 2.01 23.09
N VAL A 84 -41.41 2.09 23.44
CA VAL A 84 -40.31 1.42 22.75
C VAL A 84 -39.40 0.70 23.73
N ASP A 85 -38.75 -0.37 23.26
CA ASP A 85 -37.76 -1.12 24.03
C ASP A 85 -36.37 -0.99 23.39
N MET A 86 -35.33 -1.37 24.12
CA MET A 86 -33.95 -1.35 23.66
C MET A 86 -33.76 -2.23 22.41
N GLY A 87 -33.09 -1.67 21.39
CA GLY A 87 -32.88 -2.34 20.11
C GLY A 87 -34.05 -2.24 19.14
N THR A 88 -35.17 -1.62 19.53
CA THR A 88 -36.31 -1.38 18.63
C THR A 88 -35.93 -0.36 17.56
N GLN A 89 -36.27 -0.64 16.30
CA GLN A 89 -36.16 0.33 15.22
C GLN A 89 -37.29 1.36 15.31
N VAL A 90 -36.93 2.64 15.20
CA VAL A 90 -37.87 3.76 15.29
C VAL A 90 -37.73 4.66 14.07
N LYS A 91 -38.78 5.43 13.78
CA LYS A 91 -38.80 6.42 12.70
C LYS A 91 -38.75 7.84 13.25
N GLU A 92 -38.46 8.79 12.37
CA GLU A 92 -38.61 10.21 12.65
C GLU A 92 -40.05 10.51 13.11
N ASP A 93 -40.18 11.42 14.09
CA ASP A 93 -41.44 11.82 14.73
C ASP A 93 -42.24 10.71 15.44
N GLN A 94 -41.65 9.53 15.64
CA GLN A 94 -42.28 8.48 16.42
C GLN A 94 -42.25 8.82 17.92
N ILE A 95 -43.41 8.72 18.58
CA ILE A 95 -43.53 8.90 20.04
C ILE A 95 -42.82 7.74 20.74
N LEU A 96 -41.76 8.06 21.49
CA LEU A 96 -40.98 7.07 22.24
C LEU A 96 -41.48 6.89 23.68
N ALA A 97 -41.89 8.00 24.31
CA ALA A 97 -42.42 8.02 25.67
C ALA A 97 -43.36 9.20 25.87
N LEU A 98 -44.28 9.07 26.84
CA LEU A 98 -45.17 10.11 27.30
C LEU A 98 -44.75 10.52 28.72
N ILE A 99 -44.61 11.83 28.93
CA ILE A 99 -44.29 12.42 30.23
C ILE A 99 -45.60 12.94 30.81
N ASP A 100 -45.81 12.72 32.11
CA ASP A 100 -46.90 13.33 32.85
C ASP A 100 -46.69 14.84 32.93
N THR A 101 -47.62 15.59 32.33
CA THR A 101 -47.58 17.05 32.23
C THR A 101 -48.76 17.72 32.95
N VAL A 102 -49.35 17.10 33.98
CA VAL A 102 -50.50 17.69 34.69
C VAL A 102 -50.22 19.12 35.15
N GLU A 103 -49.09 19.38 35.80
CA GLU A 103 -48.73 20.73 36.26
C GLU A 103 -48.58 21.72 35.08
N LEU A 104 -47.89 21.32 34.02
CA LEU A 104 -47.68 22.15 32.84
C LEU A 104 -49.01 22.49 32.14
N SER A 105 -49.95 21.53 32.09
CA SER A 105 -51.28 21.74 31.52
C SER A 105 -52.10 22.75 32.33
N GLN A 106 -52.01 22.72 33.66
CA GLN A 106 -52.67 23.68 34.54
C GLN A 106 -52.09 25.08 34.38
N GLN A 107 -50.75 25.19 34.32
CA GLN A 107 -50.07 26.46 34.05
C GLN A 107 -50.49 27.04 32.68
N TYR A 108 -50.58 26.20 31.65
CA TYR A 108 -51.05 26.61 30.33
C TYR A 108 -52.47 27.16 30.37
N GLN A 109 -53.40 26.48 31.06
CA GLN A 109 -54.78 26.94 31.20
C GLN A 109 -54.85 28.30 31.91
N GLN A 110 -54.10 28.48 32.99
CA GLN A 110 -54.05 29.74 33.74
C GLN A 110 -53.52 30.89 32.86
N MET A 111 -52.45 30.65 32.10
CA MET A 111 -51.89 31.64 31.18
C MET A 111 -52.85 31.98 30.03
N SER A 112 -53.55 30.98 29.49
CA SER A 112 -54.54 31.17 28.42
C SER A 112 -55.73 32.01 28.89
N ALA A 113 -56.22 31.78 30.11
CA ALA A 113 -57.26 32.61 30.73
C ALA A 113 -56.78 34.05 30.96
N SER A 114 -55.54 34.23 31.46
CA SER A 114 -54.93 35.54 31.63
C SER A 114 -54.79 36.30 30.31
N TYR A 115 -54.31 35.62 29.26
CA TYR A 115 -54.20 36.15 27.91
C TYR A 115 -55.57 36.58 27.36
N THR A 116 -56.60 35.75 27.52
CA THR A 116 -57.96 36.04 27.06
C THR A 116 -58.53 37.28 27.74
N ASN A 117 -58.35 37.41 29.06
CA ASN A 117 -58.78 38.60 29.80
C ASN A 117 -58.03 39.86 29.35
N ALA A 118 -56.71 39.77 29.18
CA ALA A 118 -55.91 40.89 28.68
C ALA A 118 -56.34 41.30 27.26
N ARG A 119 -56.66 40.33 26.42
CA ARG A 119 -57.14 40.57 25.06
C ARG A 119 -58.48 41.30 25.04
N ILE A 120 -59.45 40.84 25.83
CA ILE A 120 -60.76 41.48 25.97
C ILE A 120 -60.59 42.93 26.44
N ASN A 121 -59.69 43.18 27.41
CA ASN A 121 -59.44 44.53 27.89
C ASN A 121 -58.78 45.41 26.83
N TYR A 122 -57.82 44.91 26.06
CA TYR A 122 -57.22 45.64 24.95
C TYR A 122 -58.26 46.01 23.89
N ASP A 123 -59.09 45.06 23.47
CA ASP A 123 -60.14 45.27 22.48
C ASP A 123 -61.22 46.24 22.97
N ARG A 124 -61.39 46.41 24.30
CA ARG A 124 -62.27 47.43 24.90
C ARG A 124 -61.67 48.84 24.94
N THR A 125 -60.34 48.96 24.97
CA THR A 125 -59.63 50.24 25.07
C THR A 125 -59.24 50.84 23.72
N LYS A 126 -59.45 50.10 22.64
CA LYS A 126 -59.23 50.52 21.26
C LYS A 126 -60.52 51.07 20.67
#